data_AF-R5ZJB8-F1
#
_entry.id   AF-R5ZJB8-F1
#
_cell.length_a   1.000
_cell.length_b   1.000
_cell.length_c   1.000
_cell.angle_alpha   90.00
_cell.angle_beta   90.00
_cell.angle_gamma   90.00
#
_symmetry.space_group_name_H-M   'P 1'
#
loop_
_entity.id
_entity.type
_entity.pdbx_description
1 polymer ?
#
loop_
_entity_poly.entity_id
_entity_poly.type
_entity_poly.pdbx_seq_one_letter_code
_entity_poly.pdbx_strand_id
1 'polypeptide(L)'
;MYGYIVVDQPELKFREFDKYRSYYCGLCDSLAEAHGLKGQISLSYDMTFLVILLTGLYEPETIYSEERCVTHPLRKHPVRRNVVSDYVADMNVLLTYYKCMDDWYDEKKVLKRTYAGVLKKDIKKLEKKYPHKAEIIRKSLSKLSEYEKAQETNIDKPAEQFGILLGEVAAMKDDEWSDELRVLGNNLGRFIYLLDAYDDLEKDEKKNNYNVFKYHKDVEDFDTFAENILKAYMAGCARAFERLPILANAELLRNIIYSGVWTKFYAARRKRIDTAGKQLEEHNDRSI
;
A
#
# COMPACT_ATOMS: atom_id res chain seq x y z
N MET A 1 2.29 0.48 7.29
CA MET A 1 2.40 0.58 5.82
C MET A 1 1.67 -0.50 4.99
N TYR A 2 0.36 -0.65 5.13
CA TYR A 2 -0.54 -1.08 4.05
C TYR A 2 -1.90 -0.44 4.32
N GLY A 3 -2.60 0.03 3.28
CA GLY A 3 -3.96 0.58 3.37
C GLY A 3 -4.07 2.10 3.37
N TYR A 4 -3.16 2.80 2.71
CA TYR A 4 -3.25 4.25 2.50
C TYR A 4 -4.03 4.62 1.23
N ILE A 5 -4.13 3.70 0.28
CA ILE A 5 -4.87 3.90 -0.96
C ILE A 5 -6.33 3.53 -0.71
N VAL A 6 -7.14 4.53 -0.40
CA VAL A 6 -8.57 4.36 -0.12
C VAL A 6 -9.41 5.12 -1.14
N VAL A 7 -10.69 4.78 -1.20
CA VAL A 7 -11.67 5.56 -1.97
C VAL A 7 -12.09 6.81 -1.21
N ASP A 8 -12.38 7.88 -1.93
CA ASP A 8 -13.12 9.02 -1.40
C ASP A 8 -14.62 8.71 -1.50
N GLN A 9 -15.13 8.04 -0.46
CA GLN A 9 -16.50 7.50 -0.44
C GLN A 9 -17.59 8.57 -0.66
N PRO A 10 -17.52 9.78 -0.06
CA PRO A 10 -18.46 10.87 -0.36
C PRO A 10 -18.57 11.22 -1.85
N GLU A 11 -17.49 11.06 -2.62
CA GLU A 11 -17.42 11.38 -4.05
C GLU A 11 -17.75 10.19 -4.97
N LEU A 12 -18.18 9.06 -4.41
CA LEU A 12 -18.57 7.87 -5.17
C LEU A 12 -20.09 7.71 -5.27
N LYS A 13 -20.56 7.28 -6.44
CA LYS A 13 -21.93 6.78 -6.58
C LYS A 13 -22.04 5.45 -5.82
N PHE A 14 -23.22 5.15 -5.27
CA PHE A 14 -23.47 3.88 -4.59
C PHE A 14 -23.05 2.65 -5.42
N ARG A 15 -23.33 2.66 -6.73
CA ARG A 15 -22.92 1.58 -7.65
C ARG A 15 -21.41 1.41 -7.78
N GLU A 16 -20.64 2.50 -7.69
CA GLU A 16 -19.17 2.47 -7.77
C GLU A 16 -18.59 1.97 -6.46
N PHE A 17 -19.17 2.39 -5.33
CA PHE A 17 -18.80 1.88 -4.01
C PHE A 17 -19.10 0.38 -3.85
N ASP A 18 -20.27 -0.08 -4.29
CA ASP A 18 -20.59 -1.51 -4.28
C ASP A 18 -19.65 -2.31 -5.20
N LYS A 19 -19.26 -1.73 -6.35
CA LYS A 19 -18.27 -2.31 -7.24
C LYS A 19 -16.90 -2.42 -6.55
N TYR A 20 -16.41 -1.36 -5.92
CA TYR A 20 -15.17 -1.37 -5.14
C TYR A 20 -15.19 -2.48 -4.08
N ARG A 21 -16.28 -2.56 -3.30
CA ARG A 21 -16.45 -3.61 -2.27
C ARG A 21 -16.42 -5.01 -2.86
N SER A 22 -17.03 -5.22 -4.04
CA SER A 22 -17.02 -6.54 -4.68
C SER A 22 -15.62 -7.00 -5.10
N TYR A 23 -14.73 -6.09 -5.51
CA TYR A 23 -13.32 -6.40 -5.77
C TYR A 23 -12.55 -6.67 -4.48
N TYR A 24 -12.78 -5.86 -3.42
CA TYR A 24 -12.18 -6.08 -2.11
C TYR A 24 -12.52 -7.48 -1.57
N CYS A 25 -13.80 -7.88 -1.67
CA CYS A 25 -14.25 -9.21 -1.30
C CYS A 25 -13.66 -10.30 -2.21
N GLY A 26 -13.51 -10.04 -3.51
CA GLY A 26 -12.86 -10.97 -4.45
C GLY A 26 -11.39 -11.22 -4.14
N LEU A 27 -10.65 -10.19 -3.75
CA LEU A 27 -9.28 -10.33 -3.28
C LEU A 27 -9.21 -11.10 -1.95
N CYS A 28 -10.11 -10.80 -1.02
CA CYS A 28 -10.23 -11.54 0.25
C CYS A 28 -10.48 -13.04 0.02
N ASP A 29 -11.38 -13.35 -0.92
CA ASP A 29 -11.71 -14.73 -1.29
C ASP A 29 -10.53 -15.45 -1.96
N SER A 30 -9.87 -14.78 -2.92
CA SER A 30 -8.66 -15.30 -3.59
C SER A 30 -7.53 -15.60 -2.59
N LEU A 31 -7.34 -14.72 -1.60
CA LEU A 31 -6.38 -14.92 -0.51
C LEU A 31 -6.76 -16.12 0.38
N ALA A 32 -8.06 -16.31 0.63
CA ALA A 32 -8.56 -17.44 1.41
C ALA A 32 -8.31 -18.76 0.71
N GLU A 33 -8.63 -18.82 -0.58
CA GLU A 33 -8.53 -20.04 -1.38
C GLU A 33 -7.07 -20.45 -1.58
N ALA A 34 -6.21 -19.50 -1.96
CA ALA A 34 -4.82 -19.78 -2.28
C ALA A 34 -3.94 -19.98 -1.03
N HIS A 35 -4.19 -19.19 0.03
CA HIS A 35 -3.27 -19.05 1.18
C HIS A 35 -3.94 -19.23 2.55
N GLY A 36 -5.23 -19.60 2.56
CA GLY A 36 -6.02 -19.80 3.77
C GLY A 36 -6.32 -18.52 4.55
N LEU A 37 -6.78 -18.68 5.79
CA LEU A 37 -7.09 -17.57 6.71
C LEU A 37 -5.90 -16.61 6.92
N LYS A 38 -4.67 -17.08 6.72
CA LYS A 38 -3.44 -16.28 6.88
C LYS A 38 -3.32 -15.28 5.75
N GLY A 39 -3.52 -15.73 4.50
CA GLY A 39 -3.63 -14.82 3.36
C GLY A 39 -4.67 -13.74 3.62
N GLN A 40 -5.86 -14.10 4.13
CA GLN A 40 -6.92 -13.12 4.41
C GLN A 40 -6.52 -12.02 5.40
N ILE A 41 -5.68 -12.33 6.40
CA ILE A 41 -5.19 -11.33 7.37
C ILE A 41 -4.33 -10.26 6.68
N SER A 42 -3.67 -10.60 5.56
CA SER A 42 -2.83 -9.65 4.81
C SER A 42 -3.62 -8.74 3.86
N LEU A 43 -4.94 -8.84 3.78
CA LEU A 43 -5.78 -8.05 2.89
C LEU A 43 -5.55 -6.54 3.09
N SER A 44 -5.39 -5.80 1.98
CA SER A 44 -5.14 -4.36 2.02
C SER A 44 -5.89 -3.61 0.91
N TYR A 45 -6.18 -2.33 1.17
CA TYR A 45 -6.81 -1.45 0.19
C TYR A 45 -5.88 -1.14 -0.98
N ASP A 46 -4.57 -1.06 -0.75
CA ASP A 46 -3.56 -0.85 -1.80
C ASP A 46 -3.59 -1.99 -2.83
N MET A 47 -3.70 -3.24 -2.37
CA MET A 47 -3.83 -4.39 -3.27
C MET A 47 -5.20 -4.45 -3.93
N THR A 48 -6.25 -3.96 -3.26
CA THR A 48 -7.58 -3.84 -3.89
C THR A 48 -7.56 -2.84 -5.04
N PHE A 49 -6.90 -1.70 -4.87
CA PHE A 49 -6.66 -0.75 -5.97
C PHE A 49 -5.94 -1.44 -7.14
N LEU A 50 -4.89 -2.22 -6.86
CA LEU A 50 -4.16 -2.93 -7.90
C LEU A 50 -5.05 -3.95 -8.65
N VAL A 51 -5.92 -4.67 -7.96
CA VAL A 51 -6.91 -5.56 -8.60
C VAL A 51 -7.81 -4.79 -9.56
N ILE A 52 -8.33 -3.63 -9.12
CA ILE A 52 -9.23 -2.80 -9.95
C ILE A 52 -8.49 -2.26 -11.17
N LEU A 53 -7.26 -1.77 -10.97
CA LEU A 53 -6.40 -1.21 -12.02
C LEU A 53 -6.11 -2.25 -13.11
N LEU A 54 -5.57 -3.40 -12.72
CA LEU A 54 -5.17 -4.45 -13.66
C LEU A 54 -6.39 -5.13 -14.28
N THR A 55 -7.51 -5.25 -13.57
CA THR A 55 -8.78 -5.73 -14.17
C THR A 55 -9.30 -4.74 -15.21
N GLY A 56 -9.21 -3.44 -14.93
CA GLY A 56 -9.62 -2.39 -15.89
C GLY A 56 -8.73 -2.31 -17.12
N LEU A 57 -7.44 -2.65 -16.98
CA LEU A 57 -6.47 -2.65 -18.08
C LEU A 57 -6.53 -3.92 -18.93
N TYR A 58 -6.55 -5.10 -18.30
CA TYR A 58 -6.46 -6.38 -19.00
C TYR A 58 -7.80 -7.04 -19.30
N GLU A 59 -8.89 -6.52 -18.73
CA GLU A 59 -10.26 -6.98 -18.92
C GLU A 59 -10.44 -8.52 -18.93
N PRO A 60 -9.89 -9.25 -17.95
CA PRO A 60 -10.05 -10.70 -17.90
C PRO A 60 -11.52 -11.08 -17.66
N GLU A 61 -11.86 -12.31 -18.03
CA GLU A 61 -13.15 -12.89 -17.65
C GLU A 61 -13.33 -12.81 -16.13
N THR A 62 -14.47 -12.26 -15.71
CA THR A 62 -14.76 -12.02 -14.30
C THR A 62 -15.91 -12.91 -13.85
N ILE A 63 -15.65 -13.69 -12.81
CA ILE A 63 -16.62 -14.55 -12.14
C ILE A 63 -17.33 -13.71 -11.08
N TYR A 64 -18.67 -13.81 -11.07
CA TYR A 64 -19.55 -13.10 -10.16
C TYR A 64 -20.21 -14.10 -9.23
N SER A 65 -20.13 -13.86 -7.92
CA SER A 65 -20.85 -14.65 -6.91
C SER A 65 -21.38 -13.78 -5.78
N GLU A 66 -22.18 -14.39 -4.89
CA GLU A 66 -22.66 -13.77 -3.67
C GLU A 66 -22.29 -14.62 -2.46
N GLU A 67 -21.42 -14.09 -1.61
CA GLU A 67 -20.84 -14.82 -0.49
C GLU A 67 -21.22 -14.22 0.86
N ARG A 68 -21.09 -15.03 1.92
CA ARG A 68 -21.04 -14.55 3.31
C ARG A 68 -19.61 -14.70 3.82
N CYS A 69 -19.12 -13.72 4.56
CA CYS A 69 -17.81 -13.81 5.20
C CYS A 69 -17.92 -13.71 6.73
N VAL A 70 -16.84 -14.03 7.44
CA VAL A 70 -16.79 -13.97 8.91
C VAL A 70 -17.14 -12.59 9.45
N THR A 71 -16.81 -11.52 8.72
CA THR A 71 -17.14 -10.14 9.11
C THR A 71 -18.59 -9.75 8.77
N HIS A 72 -19.25 -10.47 7.85
CA HIS A 72 -20.63 -10.23 7.43
C HIS A 72 -21.43 -11.55 7.37
N PRO A 73 -21.60 -12.27 8.50
CA PRO A 73 -22.18 -13.61 8.49
C PRO A 73 -23.68 -13.62 8.18
N LEU A 74 -24.36 -12.49 8.36
CA LEU A 74 -25.81 -12.38 8.24
C LEU A 74 -26.29 -11.86 6.88
N ARG A 75 -25.39 -11.35 6.04
CA ARG A 75 -25.75 -10.72 4.76
C ARG A 75 -24.85 -11.23 3.66
N LYS A 76 -25.46 -11.71 2.57
CA LYS A 76 -24.71 -11.96 1.34
C LYS A 76 -24.22 -10.63 0.77
N HIS A 77 -23.05 -10.65 0.16
CA HIS A 77 -22.49 -9.51 -0.55
C HIS A 77 -21.88 -9.95 -1.87
N PRO A 78 -21.88 -9.09 -2.89
CA PRO A 78 -21.32 -9.41 -4.19
C PRO A 78 -19.80 -9.61 -4.09
N VAL A 79 -19.30 -10.55 -4.87
CA VAL A 79 -17.88 -10.88 -5.02
C VAL A 79 -17.56 -10.92 -6.51
N ARG A 80 -16.44 -10.29 -6.89
CA ARG A 80 -15.91 -10.33 -8.25
C ARG A 80 -14.48 -10.84 -8.21
N ARG A 81 -14.24 -11.98 -8.86
CA ARG A 81 -12.92 -12.61 -8.92
C ARG A 81 -12.53 -12.89 -10.36
N ASN A 82 -11.24 -12.77 -10.63
CA ASN A 82 -10.63 -13.13 -11.90
C ASN A 82 -9.15 -13.47 -11.67
N VAL A 83 -8.44 -13.78 -12.75
CA VAL A 83 -7.01 -14.12 -12.70
C VAL A 83 -6.12 -12.99 -12.12
N VAL A 84 -6.58 -11.74 -12.18
CA VAL A 84 -5.89 -10.60 -11.56
C VAL A 84 -6.02 -10.68 -10.04
N SER A 85 -7.21 -10.98 -9.50
CA SER A 85 -7.39 -11.17 -8.05
C SER A 85 -6.47 -12.26 -7.49
N ASP A 86 -6.29 -13.36 -8.22
CA ASP A 86 -5.38 -14.45 -7.84
C ASP A 86 -3.91 -14.02 -7.88
N TYR A 87 -3.51 -13.33 -8.95
CA TYR A 87 -2.15 -12.78 -9.06
C TYR A 87 -1.84 -11.80 -7.92
N VAL A 88 -2.75 -10.88 -7.63
CA VAL A 88 -2.55 -9.89 -6.56
C VAL A 88 -2.56 -10.56 -5.18
N ALA A 89 -3.35 -11.61 -4.97
CA ALA A 89 -3.30 -12.41 -3.74
C ALA A 89 -1.91 -13.04 -3.54
N ASP A 90 -1.32 -13.61 -4.58
CA ASP A 90 0.05 -14.13 -4.55
C ASP A 90 1.08 -13.04 -4.20
N MET A 91 1.01 -11.88 -4.87
CA MET A 91 1.93 -10.77 -4.60
C MET A 91 1.79 -10.25 -3.17
N ASN A 92 0.56 -10.11 -2.68
CA ASN A 92 0.28 -9.65 -1.32
C ASN A 92 0.90 -10.58 -0.26
N VAL A 93 0.84 -11.89 -0.48
CA VAL A 93 1.46 -12.88 0.42
C VAL A 93 2.99 -12.84 0.35
N LEU A 94 3.58 -12.73 -0.85
CA LEU A 94 5.03 -12.54 -1.01
C LEU A 94 5.52 -11.31 -0.24
N LEU A 95 4.87 -10.17 -0.47
CA LEU A 95 5.20 -8.90 0.17
C LEU A 95 5.08 -8.98 1.69
N THR A 96 3.98 -9.56 2.19
CA THR A 96 3.74 -9.69 3.63
C THR A 96 4.78 -10.60 4.27
N TYR A 97 5.13 -11.71 3.63
CA TYR A 97 6.15 -12.62 4.14
C TYR A 97 7.52 -11.96 4.24
N TYR A 98 8.01 -11.35 3.16
CA TYR A 98 9.35 -10.76 3.19
C TYR A 98 9.44 -9.60 4.19
N LYS A 99 8.37 -8.80 4.32
CA LYS A 99 8.29 -7.77 5.36
C LYS A 99 8.39 -8.38 6.78
N CYS A 100 7.64 -9.45 7.05
CA CYS A 100 7.71 -10.13 8.34
C CYS A 100 9.09 -10.78 8.61
N MET A 101 9.77 -11.26 7.57
CA MET A 101 11.12 -11.81 7.69
C MET A 101 12.14 -10.71 8.01
N ASP A 102 12.05 -9.57 7.35
CA ASP A 102 12.90 -8.39 7.58
C ASP A 102 12.75 -7.88 9.02
N ASP A 103 11.50 -7.65 9.46
CA ASP A 103 11.15 -7.29 10.84
C ASP A 103 11.70 -8.30 11.89
N TRP A 104 11.72 -9.59 11.53
CA TRP A 104 12.19 -10.65 12.42
C TRP A 104 13.71 -10.62 12.61
N TYR A 105 14.45 -10.40 11.52
CA TYR A 105 15.91 -10.30 11.58
C TYR A 105 16.36 -9.03 12.31
N ASP A 106 15.56 -7.97 12.28
CA ASP A 106 15.94 -6.65 12.80
C ASP A 106 15.49 -6.38 14.24
N GLU A 107 14.26 -6.74 14.61
CA GLU A 107 13.69 -6.35 15.91
C GLU A 107 13.41 -7.52 16.85
N LYS A 108 13.71 -8.77 16.42
CA LYS A 108 13.38 -10.02 17.15
C LYS A 108 11.91 -10.09 17.62
N LYS A 109 10.97 -9.46 16.90
CA LYS A 109 9.53 -9.47 17.24
C LYS A 109 8.94 -10.89 17.07
N VAL A 110 8.88 -11.65 18.16
CA VAL A 110 8.54 -13.10 18.23
C VAL A 110 7.21 -13.46 17.54
N LEU A 111 6.22 -12.57 17.58
CA LEU A 111 4.91 -12.76 16.93
C LEU A 111 4.96 -12.74 15.40
N LYS A 112 5.93 -12.04 14.79
CA LYS A 112 6.09 -11.99 13.32
C LYS A 112 6.80 -13.24 12.78
N ARG A 113 7.63 -13.90 13.61
CA ARG A 113 8.32 -15.16 13.26
C ARG A 113 7.35 -16.32 13.07
N THR A 114 6.32 -16.42 13.93
CA THR A 114 5.34 -17.51 13.86
C THR A 114 4.48 -17.37 12.60
N TYR A 115 4.11 -16.15 12.23
CA TYR A 115 3.39 -15.88 10.97
C TYR A 115 4.23 -16.21 9.73
N ALA A 116 5.51 -15.79 9.67
CA ALA A 116 6.40 -16.10 8.56
C ALA A 116 6.73 -17.62 8.47
N GLY A 117 6.91 -18.30 9.60
CA GLY A 117 7.17 -19.74 9.63
C GLY A 117 6.04 -20.57 9.03
N VAL A 118 4.81 -20.08 9.09
CA VAL A 118 3.63 -20.79 8.62
C VAL A 118 3.35 -20.54 7.13
N LEU A 119 3.74 -19.39 6.58
CA LEU A 119 3.67 -19.09 5.13
C LEU A 119 4.80 -19.72 4.31
N LYS A 120 5.83 -20.29 4.96
CA LYS A 120 7.07 -20.76 4.31
C LYS A 120 6.84 -21.76 3.16
N LYS A 121 5.80 -22.60 3.22
CA LYS A 121 5.47 -23.54 2.13
C LYS A 121 4.90 -22.83 0.91
N ASP A 122 4.04 -21.85 1.13
CA ASP A 122 3.39 -21.09 0.07
C ASP A 122 4.42 -20.19 -0.61
N ILE A 123 5.30 -19.56 0.16
CA ILE A 123 6.37 -18.73 -0.37
C ILE A 123 7.31 -19.51 -1.27
N LYS A 124 7.72 -20.73 -0.91
CA LYS A 124 8.55 -21.56 -1.81
C LYS A 124 7.86 -21.87 -3.14
N LYS A 125 6.53 -21.97 -3.17
CA LYS A 125 5.77 -22.14 -4.41
C LYS A 125 5.75 -20.83 -5.20
N LEU A 126 5.52 -19.71 -4.52
CA LEU A 126 5.46 -18.38 -5.13
C LEU A 126 6.82 -17.92 -5.67
N GLU A 127 7.93 -18.19 -4.98
CA GLU A 127 9.30 -17.95 -5.45
C GLU A 127 9.60 -18.75 -6.73
N LYS A 128 9.05 -19.96 -6.86
CA LYS A 128 9.17 -20.75 -8.09
C LYS A 128 8.28 -20.24 -9.21
N LYS A 129 7.08 -19.75 -8.86
CA LYS A 129 6.09 -19.21 -9.81
C LYS A 129 6.51 -17.84 -10.35
N TYR A 130 7.13 -17.01 -9.52
CA TYR A 130 7.53 -15.63 -9.83
C TYR A 130 8.99 -15.34 -9.38
N PRO A 131 10.00 -16.06 -9.91
CA PRO A 131 11.38 -15.95 -9.42
C PRO A 131 11.95 -14.54 -9.56
N HIS A 132 11.67 -13.86 -10.68
CA HIS A 132 12.13 -12.49 -10.92
C HIS A 132 11.49 -11.48 -9.93
N LYS A 133 10.16 -11.57 -9.75
CA LYS A 133 9.43 -10.67 -8.83
C LYS A 133 9.87 -10.87 -7.39
N ALA A 134 9.97 -12.12 -6.95
CA ALA A 134 10.43 -12.47 -5.61
C ALA A 134 11.85 -11.91 -5.35
N GLU A 135 12.73 -12.00 -6.34
CA GLU A 135 14.09 -11.46 -6.23
C GLU A 135 14.14 -9.94 -6.08
N ILE A 136 13.37 -9.20 -6.90
CA ILE A 136 13.29 -7.74 -6.82
C ILE A 136 12.68 -7.30 -5.49
N ILE A 137 11.58 -7.93 -5.08
CA ILE A 137 10.91 -7.64 -3.80
C ILE A 137 11.90 -7.82 -2.64
N ARG A 138 12.59 -8.97 -2.61
CA ARG A 138 13.56 -9.30 -1.58
C ARG A 138 14.71 -8.30 -1.53
N LYS A 139 15.32 -8.00 -2.68
CA LYS A 139 16.42 -7.02 -2.79
C LYS A 139 15.99 -5.62 -2.34
N SER A 140 14.82 -5.17 -2.76
CA SER A 140 14.30 -3.85 -2.41
C SER A 140 14.05 -3.72 -0.91
N LEU A 141 13.46 -4.75 -0.28
CA LEU A 141 13.25 -4.79 1.16
C LEU A 141 14.57 -4.87 1.94
N SER A 142 15.54 -5.69 1.51
CA SER A 142 16.87 -5.71 2.12
C SER A 142 17.56 -4.35 2.02
N LYS A 143 17.42 -3.65 0.88
CA LYS A 143 18.01 -2.32 0.71
C LYS A 143 17.33 -1.25 1.56
N LEU A 144 16.01 -1.35 1.76
CA LEU A 144 15.28 -0.55 2.74
C LEU A 144 15.85 -0.73 4.14
N SER A 145 15.95 -1.96 4.64
CA SER A 145 16.54 -2.28 5.95
C SER A 145 17.96 -1.73 6.10
N GLU A 146 18.79 -1.80 5.05
CA GLU A 146 20.12 -1.16 5.04
C GLU A 146 20.05 0.35 5.27
N TYR A 147 19.14 1.06 4.59
CA TYR A 147 18.95 2.51 4.77
C TYR A 147 18.44 2.86 6.16
N GLU A 148 17.51 2.06 6.70
CA GLU A 148 16.98 2.26 8.05
C GLU A 148 18.08 2.12 9.11
N LYS A 149 18.91 1.08 9.00
CA LYS A 149 20.08 0.86 9.89
C LYS A 149 21.14 1.92 9.73
N ALA A 150 21.39 2.37 8.51
CA ALA A 150 22.35 3.44 8.22
C ALA A 150 21.84 4.83 8.61
N GLN A 151 20.59 4.94 9.09
CA GLN A 151 19.97 6.23 9.44
C GLN A 151 20.02 7.21 8.26
N GLU A 152 19.72 6.69 7.05
CA GLU A 152 19.79 7.46 5.80
C GLU A 152 18.91 8.71 5.86
N THR A 153 19.48 9.85 5.50
CA THR A 153 18.83 11.17 5.62
C THR A 153 18.18 11.62 4.31
N ASN A 154 18.58 11.03 3.17
CA ASN A 154 17.96 11.32 1.89
C ASN A 154 16.57 10.67 1.80
N ILE A 155 15.53 11.50 1.61
CA ILE A 155 14.12 11.08 1.53
C ILE A 155 13.86 10.11 0.37
N ASP A 156 14.50 10.34 -0.77
CA ASP A 156 14.20 9.63 -2.00
C ASP A 156 14.77 8.22 -2.03
N LYS A 157 15.92 7.97 -1.39
CA LYS A 157 16.58 6.66 -1.42
C LYS A 157 15.73 5.52 -0.86
N PRO A 158 15.20 5.58 0.38
CA PRO A 158 14.34 4.51 0.87
C PRO A 158 13.00 4.49 0.12
N ALA A 159 12.40 5.64 -0.15
CA ALA A 159 11.15 5.72 -0.91
C ALA A 159 11.27 5.02 -2.28
N GLU A 160 12.39 5.23 -2.97
CA GLU A 160 12.70 4.62 -4.26
C GLU A 160 12.68 3.10 -4.21
N GLN A 161 13.24 2.48 -3.16
CA GLN A 161 13.24 1.03 -3.04
C GLN A 161 11.82 0.47 -2.89
N PHE A 162 10.97 1.14 -2.10
CA PHE A 162 9.57 0.74 -2.01
C PHE A 162 8.82 0.98 -3.34
N GLY A 163 9.17 2.05 -4.06
CA GLY A 163 8.72 2.28 -5.43
C GLY A 163 9.12 1.17 -6.40
N ILE A 164 10.38 0.75 -6.42
CA ILE A 164 10.87 -0.32 -7.31
C ILE A 164 10.08 -1.61 -7.07
N LEU A 165 9.90 -1.96 -5.80
CA LEU A 165 9.10 -3.12 -5.39
C LEU A 165 7.66 -3.03 -5.88
N LEU A 166 6.98 -1.89 -5.67
CA LEU A 166 5.57 -1.78 -6.06
C LEU A 166 5.40 -1.67 -7.58
N GLY A 167 6.37 -1.07 -8.28
CA GLY A 167 6.44 -1.07 -9.74
C GLY A 167 6.50 -2.50 -10.31
N GLU A 168 7.34 -3.36 -9.74
CA GLU A 168 7.44 -4.75 -10.18
C GLU A 168 6.17 -5.57 -9.86
N VAL A 169 5.52 -5.28 -8.74
CA VAL A 169 4.23 -5.90 -8.39
C VAL A 169 3.12 -5.44 -9.34
N ALA A 170 3.11 -4.16 -9.72
CA ALA A 170 2.14 -3.60 -10.64
C ALA A 170 2.28 -4.15 -12.07
N ALA A 171 3.51 -4.39 -12.53
CA ALA A 171 3.79 -4.98 -13.83
C ALA A 171 3.48 -6.49 -13.86
N MET A 172 2.19 -6.84 -13.88
CA MET A 172 1.70 -8.22 -13.84
C MET A 172 2.24 -9.08 -14.99
N LYS A 173 2.34 -8.50 -16.19
CA LYS A 173 2.79 -9.15 -17.41
C LYS A 173 3.98 -8.40 -18.00
N ASP A 174 4.78 -9.10 -18.81
CA ASP A 174 5.84 -8.51 -19.61
C ASP A 174 5.32 -8.24 -21.02
N ASP A 175 4.52 -7.18 -21.13
CA ASP A 175 3.90 -6.73 -22.37
C ASP A 175 4.05 -5.21 -22.54
N GLU A 176 3.37 -4.65 -23.54
CA GLU A 176 3.43 -3.24 -23.91
C GLU A 176 3.03 -2.26 -22.79
N TRP A 177 2.33 -2.73 -21.74
CA TRP A 177 1.94 -1.90 -20.58
C TRP A 177 2.91 -2.01 -19.42
N SER A 178 3.85 -2.96 -19.48
CA SER A 178 4.70 -3.30 -18.33
C SER A 178 5.53 -2.12 -17.83
N ASP A 179 6.15 -1.35 -18.73
CA ASP A 179 6.96 -0.18 -18.36
C ASP A 179 6.11 0.93 -17.74
N GLU A 180 4.93 1.16 -18.29
CA GLU A 180 4.00 2.16 -17.78
C GLU A 180 3.46 1.77 -16.39
N LEU A 181 3.16 0.49 -16.19
CA LEU A 181 2.79 -0.07 -14.89
C LEU A 181 3.93 0.02 -13.87
N ARG A 182 5.20 -0.18 -14.29
CA ARG A 182 6.37 0.01 -13.42
C ARG A 182 6.50 1.47 -12.99
N VAL A 183 6.31 2.42 -13.90
CA VAL A 183 6.34 3.86 -13.58
C VAL A 183 5.20 4.23 -12.63
N LEU A 184 3.98 3.76 -12.89
CA LEU A 184 2.82 3.98 -12.03
C LEU A 184 3.07 3.43 -10.62
N GLY A 185 3.43 2.15 -10.53
CA GLY A 185 3.69 1.48 -9.27
C GLY A 185 4.88 2.09 -8.51
N ASN A 186 5.91 2.57 -9.22
CA ASN A 186 7.05 3.25 -8.59
C ASN A 186 6.65 4.55 -7.90
N ASN A 187 5.93 5.40 -8.62
CA ASN A 187 5.44 6.66 -8.05
C ASN A 187 4.46 6.42 -6.90
N LEU A 188 3.53 5.47 -7.06
CA LEU A 188 2.57 5.11 -6.02
C LEU A 188 3.28 4.54 -4.79
N GLY A 189 4.31 3.72 -4.97
CA GLY A 189 5.09 3.14 -3.88
C GLY A 189 5.81 4.22 -3.10
N ARG A 190 6.51 5.13 -3.79
CA ARG A 190 7.17 6.28 -3.13
C ARG A 190 6.18 7.12 -2.34
N PHE A 191 5.00 7.39 -2.89
CA PHE A 191 3.92 8.07 -2.19
C PHE A 191 3.48 7.33 -0.92
N ILE A 192 3.18 6.02 -1.01
CA ILE A 192 2.76 5.22 0.15
C ILE A 192 3.83 5.20 1.23
N TYR A 193 5.10 5.05 0.84
CA TYR A 193 6.22 5.01 1.76
C TYR A 193 6.34 6.31 2.57
N LEU A 194 6.32 7.44 1.87
CA LEU A 194 6.44 8.75 2.50
C LEU A 194 5.20 9.11 3.29
N LEU A 195 4.00 8.78 2.83
CA LEU A 195 2.78 9.04 3.58
C LEU A 195 2.75 8.28 4.92
N ASP A 196 3.21 7.02 4.94
CA ASP A 196 3.35 6.25 6.19
C ASP A 196 4.39 6.88 7.12
N ALA A 197 5.56 7.26 6.59
CA ALA A 197 6.58 7.96 7.37
C ALA A 197 6.04 9.30 7.93
N TYR A 198 5.21 10.02 7.20
CA TYR A 198 4.59 11.26 7.65
C TYR A 198 3.55 11.03 8.77
N ASP A 199 2.66 10.06 8.61
CA ASP A 199 1.61 9.72 9.60
C ASP A 199 2.20 9.13 10.90
N ASP A 200 3.29 8.37 10.80
CA ASP A 200 3.95 7.74 11.94
C ASP A 200 5.10 8.55 12.56
N LEU A 201 5.48 9.72 12.01
CA LEU A 201 6.63 10.52 12.47
C LEU A 201 6.71 10.68 14.00
N GLU A 202 5.64 11.18 14.64
CA GLU A 202 5.63 11.37 16.10
C GLU A 202 5.75 10.06 16.88
N LYS A 203 5.18 8.96 16.36
CA LYS A 203 5.22 7.65 17.02
C LYS A 203 6.62 7.05 16.90
N ASP A 204 7.24 7.20 15.74
CA ASP A 204 8.57 6.69 15.47
C ASP A 204 9.64 7.44 16.25
N GLU A 205 9.54 8.77 16.36
CA GLU A 205 10.43 9.55 17.23
C GLU A 205 10.32 9.10 18.69
N LYS A 206 9.10 8.92 19.22
CA LYS A 206 8.88 8.45 20.60
C LYS A 206 9.45 7.06 20.87
N LYS A 207 9.50 6.20 19.84
CA LYS A 207 10.03 4.83 19.93
C LYS A 207 11.50 4.72 19.51
N ASN A 208 12.12 5.83 19.11
CA ASN A 208 13.44 5.87 18.51
C ASN A 208 13.58 4.95 17.28
N ASN A 209 12.50 4.81 16.51
CA ASN A 209 12.51 4.12 15.23
C ASN A 209 13.14 4.99 14.14
N TYR A 210 13.60 4.37 13.06
CA TYR A 210 13.94 5.12 11.86
C TYR A 210 12.68 5.73 11.26
N ASN A 211 12.77 7.00 10.85
CA ASN A 211 11.76 7.68 10.07
C ASN A 211 12.46 8.76 9.25
N VAL A 212 12.25 8.77 7.94
CA VAL A 212 13.04 9.64 7.06
C VAL A 212 12.74 11.13 7.27
N PHE A 213 11.54 11.49 7.71
CA PHE A 213 11.15 12.88 7.93
C PHE A 213 11.74 13.49 9.20
N LYS A 214 12.25 12.68 10.14
CA LYS A 214 12.84 13.22 11.38
C LYS A 214 14.07 14.11 11.15
N TYR A 215 14.71 13.96 9.99
CA TYR A 215 15.87 14.78 9.57
C TYR A 215 15.49 16.07 8.83
N HIS A 216 14.21 16.30 8.56
CA HIS A 216 13.71 17.43 7.77
C HIS A 216 12.65 18.26 8.51
N LYS A 217 12.46 18.03 9.82
CA LYS A 217 11.42 18.69 10.61
C LYS A 217 11.65 20.18 10.85
N ASP A 218 12.90 20.62 10.73
CA ASP A 218 13.28 22.03 10.90
C ASP A 218 13.03 22.86 9.63
N VAL A 219 12.56 22.23 8.55
CA VAL A 219 12.10 22.93 7.36
C VAL A 219 10.89 23.81 7.71
N GLU A 220 10.97 25.08 7.34
CA GLU A 220 9.85 26.02 7.47
C GLU A 220 8.62 25.47 6.74
N ASP A 221 7.49 25.39 7.44
CA ASP A 221 6.26 24.76 6.96
C ASP A 221 6.45 23.30 6.49
N PHE A 222 6.97 22.46 7.40
CA PHE A 222 7.19 21.03 7.18
C PHE A 222 5.99 20.30 6.54
N ASP A 223 4.76 20.61 6.94
CA ASP A 223 3.58 19.93 6.40
C ASP A 223 3.38 20.25 4.90
N THR A 224 3.62 21.50 4.50
CA THR A 224 3.59 21.90 3.08
C THR A 224 4.77 21.32 2.31
N PHE A 225 5.96 21.24 2.91
CA PHE A 225 7.10 20.53 2.32
C PHE A 225 6.77 19.06 2.02
N ALA A 226 6.23 18.33 2.99
CA ALA A 226 5.82 16.94 2.83
C ALA A 226 4.70 16.80 1.78
N GLU A 227 3.70 17.68 1.80
CA GLU A 227 2.61 17.70 0.82
C GLU A 227 3.12 17.86 -0.61
N ASN A 228 4.09 18.76 -0.83
CA ASN A 228 4.65 19.01 -2.16
C ASN A 228 5.40 17.80 -2.73
N ILE A 229 6.16 17.08 -1.89
CA ILE A 229 6.83 15.83 -2.29
C ILE A 229 5.80 14.77 -2.67
N LEU A 230 4.77 14.58 -1.83
CA LEU A 230 3.69 13.62 -2.09
C LEU A 230 2.93 13.98 -3.37
N LYS A 231 2.69 15.27 -3.63
CA LYS A 231 2.05 15.77 -4.87
C LYS A 231 2.88 15.46 -6.09
N ALA A 232 4.20 15.62 -6.02
CA ALA A 232 5.09 15.28 -7.13
C ALA A 232 4.99 13.80 -7.52
N TYR A 233 5.00 12.90 -6.54
CA TYR A 233 4.84 11.47 -6.78
C TYR A 233 3.43 11.11 -7.29
N MET A 234 2.37 11.66 -6.70
CA MET A 234 1.02 11.41 -7.23
C MET A 234 0.79 11.99 -8.62
N ALA A 235 1.41 13.12 -8.97
CA ALA A 235 1.39 13.64 -10.33
C ALA A 235 2.09 12.68 -11.31
N GLY A 236 3.21 12.06 -10.91
CA GLY A 236 3.85 11.00 -11.68
C GLY A 236 2.97 9.76 -11.87
N CYS A 237 2.32 9.31 -10.79
CA CYS A 237 1.37 8.20 -10.80
C CYS A 237 0.17 8.47 -11.72
N ALA A 238 -0.47 9.64 -11.59
CA ALA A 238 -1.60 10.05 -12.41
C ALA A 238 -1.23 10.15 -13.89
N ARG A 239 -0.07 10.74 -14.22
CA ARG A 239 0.42 10.79 -15.61
C ARG A 239 0.61 9.41 -16.22
N ALA A 240 1.11 8.44 -15.45
CA ALA A 240 1.27 7.07 -15.92
C ALA A 240 -0.08 6.38 -16.10
N PHE A 241 -0.99 6.57 -15.14
CA PHE A 241 -2.36 6.06 -15.21
C PHE A 241 -3.11 6.55 -16.45
N GLU A 242 -3.09 7.85 -16.75
CA GLU A 242 -3.82 8.41 -17.91
C GLU A 242 -3.20 8.02 -19.27
N ARG A 243 -1.99 7.43 -19.29
CA ARG A 243 -1.41 6.85 -20.52
C ARG A 243 -1.89 5.42 -20.77
N LEU A 244 -2.41 4.73 -19.76
CA LEU A 244 -2.96 3.40 -19.92
C LEU A 244 -4.36 3.46 -20.55
N PRO A 245 -4.71 2.55 -21.48
CA PRO A 245 -5.99 2.57 -22.20
C PRO A 245 -7.16 2.02 -21.34
N ILE A 246 -7.32 2.52 -20.12
CA ILE A 246 -8.31 2.01 -19.16
C ILE A 246 -9.64 2.73 -19.33
N LEU A 247 -10.63 2.03 -19.87
CA LEU A 247 -12.02 2.49 -19.93
C LEU A 247 -12.85 1.90 -18.79
N ALA A 248 -12.68 0.61 -18.53
CA ALA A 248 -13.35 -0.08 -17.44
C ALA A 248 -12.83 0.41 -16.07
N ASN A 249 -13.75 0.78 -15.19
CA ASN A 249 -13.45 1.28 -13.83
C ASN A 249 -12.69 2.61 -13.77
N ALA A 250 -12.55 3.34 -14.89
CA ALA A 250 -11.81 4.60 -14.95
C ALA A 250 -12.25 5.59 -13.87
N GLU A 251 -13.55 5.84 -13.72
CA GLU A 251 -14.07 6.77 -12.70
C GLU A 251 -13.71 6.37 -11.25
N LEU A 252 -13.77 5.07 -10.94
CA LEU A 252 -13.37 4.56 -9.63
C LEU A 252 -11.86 4.71 -9.40
N LEU A 253 -11.05 4.44 -10.43
CA LEU A 253 -9.60 4.60 -10.35
C LEU A 253 -9.21 6.07 -10.23
N ARG A 254 -9.88 6.97 -10.96
CA ARG A 254 -9.71 8.43 -10.85
C ARG A 254 -10.09 8.94 -9.46
N ASN A 255 -11.22 8.48 -8.90
CA ASN A 255 -11.59 8.82 -7.53
C ASN A 255 -10.46 8.49 -6.54
N ILE A 256 -9.88 7.29 -6.64
CA ILE A 256 -8.78 6.87 -5.77
C ILE A 256 -7.54 7.75 -6.01
N ILE A 257 -7.07 7.87 -7.25
CA ILE A 257 -5.80 8.54 -7.61
C ILE A 257 -5.84 10.04 -7.35
N TYR A 258 -6.96 10.71 -7.63
CA TYR A 258 -7.06 12.16 -7.54
C TYR A 258 -7.62 12.67 -6.22
N SER A 259 -8.42 11.89 -5.50
CA SER A 259 -9.03 12.32 -4.23
C SER A 259 -8.73 11.37 -3.07
N GLY A 260 -9.01 10.08 -3.25
CA GLY A 260 -8.96 9.08 -2.19
C GLY A 260 -7.61 8.98 -1.46
N VAL A 261 -6.50 9.05 -2.21
CA VAL A 261 -5.14 9.06 -1.65
C VAL A 261 -4.87 10.21 -0.67
N TRP A 262 -5.56 11.35 -0.81
CA TRP A 262 -5.35 12.53 0.02
C TRP A 262 -6.11 12.50 1.33
N THR A 263 -7.14 11.65 1.45
CA THR A 263 -7.96 11.54 2.67
C THR A 263 -7.11 11.18 3.89
N LYS A 264 -6.15 10.27 3.73
CA LYS A 264 -5.23 9.85 4.79
C LYS A 264 -4.21 10.94 5.13
N PHE A 265 -3.67 11.62 4.11
CA PHE A 265 -2.75 12.73 4.33
C PHE A 265 -3.38 13.85 5.14
N TYR A 266 -4.59 14.31 4.75
CA TYR A 266 -5.25 15.40 5.46
C TYR A 266 -5.72 15.00 6.87
N ALA A 267 -6.06 13.73 7.09
CA ALA A 267 -6.32 13.21 8.43
C ALA A 267 -5.05 13.23 9.30
N ALA A 268 -3.91 12.77 8.76
CA ALA A 268 -2.62 12.78 9.45
C ALA A 268 -2.16 14.21 9.75
N ARG A 269 -2.27 15.15 8.79
CA ARG A 269 -1.94 16.57 8.97
C ARG A 269 -2.76 17.21 10.08
N ARG A 270 -4.09 17.00 10.08
CA ARG A 270 -4.96 17.53 11.13
C ARG A 270 -4.55 17.04 12.52
N LYS A 271 -4.30 15.73 12.65
CA LYS A 271 -3.85 15.12 13.91
C LYS A 271 -2.52 15.73 14.42
N ARG A 272 -1.57 16.01 13.52
CA ARG A 272 -0.29 16.67 13.86
C ARG A 272 -0.50 18.10 14.35
N ILE A 273 -1.30 18.90 13.61
CA ILE A 273 -1.62 20.29 13.99
C ILE A 273 -2.31 20.33 15.36
N ASP A 274 -3.30 19.46 15.60
CA ASP A 274 -4.00 19.38 16.88
C ASP A 274 -3.05 18.98 18.03
N THR A 275 -2.08 18.09 17.76
CA THR A 275 -1.09 17.64 18.75
C THR A 275 -0.08 18.74 19.08
N ALA A 276 0.38 19.49 18.08
CA ALA A 276 1.25 20.64 18.26
C ALA A 276 0.56 21.76 19.06
N GLY A 277 -0.71 22.05 18.78
CA GLY A 277 -1.52 23.02 19.54
C GLY A 277 -1.63 22.67 21.03
N LYS A 278 -1.93 21.41 21.35
CA LYS A 278 -2.01 20.94 22.75
C LYS A 278 -0.68 21.02 23.51
N GLN A 279 0.44 20.74 22.84
CA GLN A 279 1.76 20.85 23.46
C GLN A 279 2.14 22.31 23.79
N LEU A 280 1.73 23.26 22.95
CA LEU A 280 1.90 24.69 23.20
C LEU A 280 1.03 25.16 24.38
N GLU A 281 -0.21 24.69 24.47
CA GLU A 281 -1.11 24.99 25.60
C GLU A 281 -0.57 24.41 26.93
N GLU A 282 -0.17 23.14 26.96
CA GLU A 282 0.42 22.51 28.16
C GLU A 282 1.76 23.13 28.58
N HIS A 283 2.56 23.61 27.62
CA HIS A 283 3.81 24.33 27.92
C HIS A 283 3.53 25.70 28.53
N ASN A 284 2.54 26.43 28.01
CA ASN A 284 2.13 27.72 28.54
C ASN A 284 1.50 27.59 29.94
N ASP A 285 0.68 26.56 30.18
CA ASP A 285 0.06 26.30 31.49
C ASP A 285 1.05 25.86 32.58
N ARG A 286 2.19 25.25 32.20
CA ARG A 286 3.28 24.89 33.15
C ARG A 286 4.28 26.03 33.40
N SER A 287 4.17 27.11 32.64
CA SER A 287 5.03 28.29 32.72
C SER A 287 4.42 29.43 33.53
N ILE A 288 3.22 29.22 34.07
CA ILE A 288 2.46 30.09 34.99
C ILE A 288 2.51 29.48 36.40
#